data_AF-A0A4P5SN34-F1
#
_entry.id   AF-A0A4P5SN34-F1
#
_cell.length_a   1.000
_cell.length_b   1.000
_cell.length_c   1.000
_cell.angle_alpha   90.00
_cell.angle_beta   90.00
_cell.angle_gamma   90.00
#
_symmetry.space_group_name_H-M   'P 1'
#
loop_
_entity.id
_entity.type
_entity.pdbx_description
1 polymer ?
#
loop_
_entity_poly.entity_id
_entity_poly.type
_entity_poly.pdbx_seq_one_letter_code
_entity_poly.pdbx_strand_id
1 'polypeptide(L)'
;MPSNPLTDPNWAQRSVDFIDRIVVFIRDHTTRPLVKSARVVVFGTLGGIGAVSLFVLFCIAVTRGLQSALDAVVTHDASVWISYFILSALLFIAGIVLMKRRHERNPS
;
A
#
# COMPACT_ATOMS: atom_id res chain seq x y z
N MET A 1 38.14 -34.02 33.82
CA MET A 1 37.64 -33.02 34.78
C MET A 1 36.48 -32.29 34.13
N PRO A 2 35.31 -32.15 34.79
CA PRO A 2 34.18 -31.45 34.21
C PRO A 2 34.55 -29.98 34.05
N SER A 3 34.29 -29.39 32.89
CA SER A 3 34.51 -27.98 32.61
C SER A 3 33.67 -27.12 33.57
N ASN A 4 34.32 -26.50 34.56
CA ASN A 4 33.68 -25.58 35.49
C ASN A 4 33.52 -24.20 34.83
N PRO A 5 32.28 -23.72 34.62
CA PRO A 5 32.00 -22.49 33.85
C PRO A 5 32.49 -21.21 34.54
N LEU A 6 32.81 -21.24 35.84
CA LEU A 6 33.32 -20.08 36.58
C LEU A 6 34.85 -19.89 36.48
N THR A 7 35.56 -20.88 35.96
CA THR A 7 37.04 -20.86 35.78
C THR A 7 37.48 -20.90 34.32
N ASP A 8 36.54 -20.93 33.38
CA ASP A 8 36.82 -20.94 31.94
C ASP A 8 37.05 -19.50 31.46
N PRO A 9 38.25 -19.08 31.04
CA PRO A 9 38.56 -17.68 30.69
C PRO A 9 37.65 -17.09 29.60
N ASN A 10 36.98 -17.92 28.81
CA ASN A 10 36.05 -17.49 27.75
C ASN A 10 34.59 -17.34 28.21
N TRP A 11 34.26 -17.65 29.47
CA TRP A 11 32.87 -17.62 29.97
C TRP A 11 32.29 -16.20 29.98
N ALA A 12 33.13 -15.22 30.33
CA ALA A 12 32.75 -13.82 30.41
C ALA A 12 32.42 -13.26 29.01
N GLN A 13 33.29 -13.52 28.02
CA GLN A 13 33.04 -13.09 26.63
C GLN A 13 31.76 -13.71 26.07
N ARG A 14 31.57 -15.02 26.24
CA ARG A 14 30.38 -15.72 25.73
C ARG A 14 29.08 -15.17 26.35
N SER A 15 29.11 -14.81 27.63
CA SER A 15 27.95 -14.26 28.33
C SER A 15 27.63 -12.84 27.86
N VAL A 16 28.66 -12.01 27.64
CA VAL A 16 28.51 -10.66 27.10
C VAL A 16 27.97 -10.71 25.67
N ASP A 17 28.51 -11.58 24.81
CA ASP A 17 28.03 -11.76 23.43
C ASP A 17 26.58 -12.23 23.37
N PHE A 18 26.18 -13.08 24.32
CA PHE A 18 24.80 -13.56 24.43
C PHE A 18 23.84 -12.44 24.84
N ILE A 19 24.22 -11.63 25.83
CA ILE A 19 23.44 -10.47 26.26
C ILE A 19 23.33 -9.45 25.13
N ASP A 20 24.43 -9.14 24.45
CA ASP A 20 24.42 -8.18 23.33
C ASP A 20 23.52 -8.67 22.19
N ARG A 21 23.57 -9.97 21.83
CA ARG A 21 22.64 -10.56 20.85
C ARG A 21 21.17 -10.40 21.25
N ILE A 22 20.83 -10.62 22.52
CA ILE A 22 19.45 -10.47 23.00
C ILE A 22 19.01 -9.00 22.96
N VAL A 23 19.88 -8.07 23.38
CA VAL A 23 19.59 -6.63 23.35
C VAL A 23 19.42 -6.14 21.91
N VAL A 24 20.28 -6.57 20.99
CA VAL A 24 20.16 -6.26 19.57
C VAL A 24 18.87 -6.85 19.00
N PHE A 25 18.49 -8.08 19.36
CA PHE A 25 17.24 -8.72 18.92
C PHE A 25 16.01 -7.95 19.39
N ILE A 26 15.94 -7.56 20.67
CA ILE A 26 14.82 -6.78 21.22
C ILE A 26 14.74 -5.39 20.55
N ARG A 27 15.89 -4.73 20.38
CA ARG A 27 15.96 -3.41 19.73
C ARG A 27 15.51 -3.47 18.26
N ASP A 28 15.98 -4.45 17.50
CA ASP A 28 15.61 -4.62 16.09
C ASP A 28 14.15 -5.05 15.94
N HIS A 29 13.61 -5.83 16.88
CA HIS A 29 12.22 -6.27 16.84
C HIS A 29 11.21 -5.22 17.32
N THR A 30 11.62 -4.27 18.18
CA THR A 30 10.69 -3.29 18.77
C THR A 30 10.76 -1.93 18.08
N THR A 31 11.95 -1.44 17.72
CA THR A 31 12.10 -0.05 17.28
C THR A 31 12.00 0.11 15.78
N ARG A 32 12.61 -0.79 15.00
CA ARG A 32 12.66 -0.68 13.53
C ARG A 32 11.32 -1.01 12.83
N PRO A 33 10.62 -2.11 13.15
CA PRO A 33 9.36 -2.42 12.49
C PRO A 33 8.22 -1.50 12.93
N LEU A 34 8.22 -1.05 14.19
CA LEU A 34 7.17 -0.18 14.71
C LEU A 34 7.13 1.17 14.00
N VAL A 35 8.30 1.82 13.82
CA VAL A 35 8.41 3.10 13.11
C VAL A 35 8.05 2.94 11.63
N LYS A 36 8.45 1.84 10.98
CA LYS A 36 8.10 1.56 9.58
C LYS A 36 6.59 1.36 9.41
N SER A 37 5.96 0.58 10.29
CA SER A 37 4.51 0.35 10.27
C SER A 37 3.73 1.64 10.52
N ALA A 38 4.12 2.43 11.52
CA ALA A 38 3.51 3.73 11.79
C ALA A 38 3.60 4.66 10.56
N ARG A 39 4.76 4.67 9.90
CA ARG A 39 4.98 5.47 8.68
C ARG A 39 4.10 5.02 7.52
N VAL A 40 3.94 3.70 7.32
CA VAL A 40 3.05 3.15 6.28
C VAL A 40 1.60 3.49 6.55
N VAL A 41 1.17 3.46 7.81
CA VAL A 41 -0.20 3.85 8.19
C VAL A 41 -0.43 5.34 7.90
N VAL A 42 0.45 6.22 8.38
CA VAL A 42 0.28 7.68 8.21
C VAL A 42 0.33 8.08 6.74
N PHE A 43 1.37 7.68 6.00
CA PHE A 43 1.48 8.00 4.58
C PHE A 43 0.47 7.24 3.72
N GLY A 44 0.08 6.02 4.12
CA GLY A 44 -0.96 5.24 3.47
C GLY A 44 -2.33 5.90 3.60
N THR A 45 -2.67 6.43 4.78
CA THR A 45 -3.91 7.17 5.00
C THR A 45 -3.91 8.51 4.25
N LEU A 46 -2.84 9.29 4.36
CA LEU A 46 -2.70 10.57 3.63
C LEU A 46 -2.77 10.35 2.10
N GLY A 47 -2.01 9.37 1.60
CA GLY A 47 -2.03 8.99 0.20
C GLY A 47 -3.39 8.44 -0.24
N GLY A 48 -4.07 7.67 0.61
CA GLY A 48 -5.40 7.12 0.35
C GLY A 48 -6.45 8.20 0.19
N ILE A 49 -6.47 9.20 1.10
CA ILE A 49 -7.38 10.34 0.99
C ILE A 49 -7.11 11.11 -0.31
N GLY A 50 -5.85 11.37 -0.64
CA GLY A 50 -5.47 12.02 -1.90
C GLY A 50 -5.90 11.23 -3.13
N ALA A 51 -5.69 9.91 -3.13
CA ALA A 51 -6.06 9.03 -4.22
C ALA A 51 -7.58 8.99 -4.44
N VAL A 52 -8.37 8.88 -3.36
CA VAL A 52 -9.84 8.92 -3.44
C VAL A 52 -10.31 10.27 -3.97
N SER A 53 -9.76 11.37 -3.48
CA SER A 53 -10.13 12.72 -3.93
C SER A 53 -9.83 12.91 -5.41
N LEU A 54 -8.63 12.50 -5.85
CA LEU A 54 -8.20 12.56 -7.25
C LEU A 54 -9.10 11.69 -8.14
N PHE A 55 -9.48 10.51 -7.66
CA PHE A 55 -10.36 9.59 -8.37
C PHE A 55 -11.76 10.18 -8.56
N VAL A 56 -12.33 10.84 -7.55
CA VAL A 56 -13.62 11.54 -7.66
C VAL A 56 -13.52 12.68 -8.67
N LEU A 57 -12.48 13.52 -8.57
CA LEU A 57 -12.26 14.61 -9.52
C LEU A 57 -12.08 14.10 -10.96
N PHE A 58 -11.37 12.97 -11.14
CA PHE A 58 -11.22 12.32 -12.42
C PHE A 58 -12.57 11.88 -13.00
N CYS A 59 -13.42 11.23 -12.19
CA CYS A 59 -14.77 10.85 -12.63
C CYS A 59 -15.61 12.06 -13.05
N ILE A 60 -15.57 13.14 -12.27
CA ILE A 60 -16.27 14.39 -12.59
C ILE A 60 -15.72 15.00 -13.89
N ALA A 61 -14.40 15.08 -14.04
CA ALA A 61 -13.78 15.65 -15.24
C ALA A 61 -14.13 14.84 -16.49
N VAL A 62 -14.10 13.51 -16.42
CA VAL A 62 -14.48 12.62 -17.53
C VAL A 62 -15.96 12.81 -17.88
N THR A 63 -16.87 12.73 -16.91
CA THR A 63 -18.30 12.90 -17.16
C THR A 63 -18.63 14.27 -17.75
N ARG A 64 -18.12 15.34 -17.16
CA ARG A 64 -18.37 16.71 -17.64
C ARG A 64 -17.72 16.99 -18.99
N GLY A 65 -16.49 16.53 -19.20
CA GLY A 65 -15.79 16.69 -20.47
C GLY A 65 -16.50 15.94 -21.59
N LEU A 66 -16.95 14.71 -21.31
CA LEU A 66 -17.64 13.88 -22.29
C LEU A 66 -19.04 14.41 -22.63
N GLN A 67 -19.80 14.87 -21.62
CA GLN A 67 -21.09 15.53 -21.83
C GLN A 67 -20.92 16.80 -22.68
N SER A 68 -19.94 17.66 -22.35
CA SER A 68 -19.66 18.89 -23.10
C SER A 68 -19.22 18.61 -24.54
N ALA A 69 -18.49 17.52 -24.79
CA ALA A 69 -18.06 17.13 -26.13
C ALA A 69 -19.22 16.54 -26.96
N LEU A 70 -20.09 15.73 -26.34
CA LEU A 70 -21.22 15.11 -27.03
C LEU A 70 -22.38 16.08 -27.28
N ASP A 71 -22.54 17.10 -26.45
CA ASP A 71 -23.59 18.12 -26.64
C ASP A 71 -23.41 18.92 -27.95
N ALA A 72 -22.20 18.93 -28.51
CA ALA A 72 -21.93 19.51 -29.83
C ALA A 72 -22.46 18.66 -31.00
N VAL A 73 -22.80 17.39 -30.79
CA VAL A 73 -23.10 16.42 -31.86
C VAL A 73 -24.46 15.72 -31.65
N VAL A 74 -24.94 15.60 -30.40
CA VAL A 74 -26.10 14.79 -30.02
C VAL A 74 -27.05 15.58 -29.11
N THR A 75 -28.36 15.33 -29.23
CA THR A 75 -29.41 15.87 -28.35
C THR A 75 -29.06 15.62 -26.87
N HIS A 76 -29.19 16.67 -26.05
CA HIS A 76 -28.75 16.74 -24.64
C HIS A 76 -29.11 15.49 -23.80
N ASP A 77 -30.29 14.91 -24.04
CA ASP A 77 -30.79 13.74 -23.33
C ASP A 77 -29.97 12.46 -23.57
N ALA A 78 -29.54 12.21 -24.81
CA ALA A 78 -28.73 11.04 -25.15
C ALA A 78 -27.26 11.20 -24.73
N SER A 79 -26.76 12.44 -24.68
CA SER A 79 -25.39 12.75 -24.23
C SER A 79 -25.13 12.31 -22.78
N VAL A 80 -26.13 12.46 -21.91
CA VAL A 80 -26.06 12.07 -20.50
C VAL A 80 -25.94 10.55 -20.36
N TRP A 81 -26.80 9.78 -21.03
CA TRP A 81 -26.79 8.32 -20.98
C TRP A 81 -25.52 7.70 -21.55
N ILE A 82 -25.04 8.20 -22.68
CA ILE A 82 -23.79 7.73 -23.30
C ILE A 82 -22.59 8.00 -22.38
N SER A 83 -22.57 9.15 -21.72
CA SER A 83 -21.50 9.50 -20.79
C SER A 83 -21.46 8.57 -19.58
N TYR A 84 -22.62 8.21 -19.02
CA TYR A 84 -22.69 7.24 -17.93
C TYR A 84 -22.28 5.83 -18.37
N PHE A 85 -22.67 5.40 -19.57
CA PHE A 85 -22.24 4.11 -20.12
C PHE A 85 -20.72 4.03 -20.31
N ILE A 86 -20.11 5.08 -20.86
CA ILE A 86 -18.66 5.14 -21.07
C ILE A 86 -17.92 5.17 -19.74
N LEU A 87 -18.37 5.96 -18.76
CA LEU A 87 -17.76 5.97 -17.43
C LEU A 87 -17.85 4.60 -16.75
N SER A 88 -19.02 3.96 -16.82
CA SER A 88 -19.25 2.63 -16.25
C SER A 88 -18.35 1.58 -16.89
N ALA A 89 -18.21 1.60 -18.21
CA ALA A 89 -17.32 0.71 -18.95
C ALA A 89 -15.85 0.95 -18.57
N LEU A 90 -15.41 2.20 -18.46
CA LEU A 90 -14.04 2.55 -18.10
C LEU A 90 -13.71 2.08 -16.67
N LEU A 91 -14.62 2.30 -15.73
CA LEU A 91 -14.48 1.82 -14.36
C LEU A 91 -14.50 0.30 -14.26
N PHE A 92 -15.34 -0.38 -15.05
CA PHE A 92 -15.39 -1.84 -15.08
C PHE A 92 -14.09 -2.45 -15.61
N ILE A 93 -13.56 -1.90 -16.70
CA ILE A 93 -12.25 -2.31 -17.26
C ILE A 93 -11.14 -2.04 -16.26
N ALA A 94 -11.12 -0.85 -15.64
CA ALA A 94 -10.14 -0.51 -14.62
C ALA A 94 -10.20 -1.50 -13.44
N GLY A 95 -11.40 -1.87 -12.98
CA GLY A 95 -11.61 -2.87 -11.94
C GLY A 95 -11.04 -4.24 -12.31
N ILE A 96 -11.29 -4.71 -13.53
CA ILE A 96 -10.73 -5.98 -14.04
C ILE A 96 -9.19 -5.94 -14.07
N VAL A 97 -8.60 -4.85 -14.56
CA VAL A 97 -7.14 -4.69 -14.60
C VAL A 97 -6.54 -4.69 -13.20
N LEU A 98 -7.18 -4.00 -12.24
CA LEU A 98 -6.74 -3.98 -10.85
C LEU A 98 -6.82 -5.37 -10.22
N MET A 99 -7.89 -6.12 -10.47
CA MET A 99 -8.04 -7.50 -10.01
C MET A 99 -6.97 -8.42 -10.61
N LYS A 100 -6.66 -8.31 -11.91
CA LYS A 100 -5.57 -9.07 -12.53
C LYS A 100 -4.23 -8.83 -11.84
N ARG A 101 -3.88 -7.56 -11.57
CA ARG A 101 -2.62 -7.20 -10.89
C ARG A 101 -2.53 -7.70 -9.45
N ARG A 102 -3.66 -7.93 -8.77
CA ARG A 102 -3.67 -8.56 -7.44
C ARG A 102 -3.15 -10.00 -7.48
N HIS A 103 -3.44 -10.74 -8.56
CA HIS A 103 -3.09 -12.16 -8.67
C HIS A 103 -1.64 -12.42 -9.09
N GLU A 104 -0.96 -11.46 -9.72
CA GLU A 104 0.44 -11.60 -10.14
C GLU A 104 1.46 -11.48 -9.00
N ARG A 105 1.05 -11.03 -7.81
CA ARG A 105 1.93 -10.87 -6.62
C ARG A 105 2.19 -12.16 -5.84
N ASN A 106 1.75 -13.32 -6.33
CA ASN A 106 2.07 -14.61 -5.73
C ASN A 106 2.80 -15.54 -6.73
N PRO A 107 4.07 -15.27 -7.08
CA PRO A 107 4.92 -16.32 -7.63
C PRO A 107 5.30 -17.25 -6.48
N SER A 108 4.73 -18.45 -6.50
CA SER A 108 5.20 -19.62 -5.75
C SER A 108 6.59 -20.05 -6.21
#